data_AF-A0A9X1VA26-F1
#
_entry.id   AF-A0A9X1VA26-F1
#
_cell.length_a   1.000
_cell.length_b   1.000
_cell.length_c   1.000
_cell.angle_alpha   90.00
_cell.angle_beta   90.00
_cell.angle_gamma   90.00
#
_symmetry.space_group_name_H-M   'P 1'
#
loop_
_entity.id
_entity.type
_entity.pdbx_description
1 polymer ?
#
loop_
_entity_poly.entity_id
_entity_poly.type
_entity_poly.pdbx_seq_one_letter_code
_entity_poly.pdbx_strand_id
1 'polypeptide(L)'
;MSRKTSWSVWTGILVVAIFLDWLGNHFGAWYITGIVGVLIGLLYERNRPLLLSGLAAILAWGGALAVQAAMHTPILGAANVVGDVIGIGSDKGSYILFVTLLTALLLGIVGAWLGEAVRKI
;
A
#
# COMPACT_ATOMS: atom_id res chain seq x y z
N MET A 1 14.25 -23.44 -19.08
CA MET A 1 14.40 -22.17 -19.84
C MET A 1 13.89 -21.02 -19.00
N SER A 2 14.78 -20.20 -18.42
CA SER A 2 14.39 -19.00 -17.66
C SER A 2 13.92 -17.91 -18.63
N ARG A 3 12.60 -17.73 -18.81
CA ARG A 3 12.06 -16.51 -19.43
C ARG A 3 12.58 -15.31 -18.63
N LYS A 4 13.45 -14.49 -19.22
CA LYS A 4 13.86 -13.21 -18.63
C LYS A 4 12.62 -12.31 -18.65
N THR A 5 11.87 -12.29 -17.55
CA THR A 5 10.80 -11.31 -17.34
C THR A 5 11.42 -9.93 -17.48
N SER A 6 11.05 -9.18 -18.52
CA SER A 6 11.66 -7.87 -18.79
C SER A 6 11.27 -6.89 -17.70
N TRP A 7 12.15 -5.92 -17.41
CA TRP A 7 11.88 -4.84 -16.46
C TRP A 7 10.55 -4.13 -16.74
N SER A 8 10.15 -4.03 -18.02
CA SER A 8 8.88 -3.45 -18.44
C SER A 8 7.65 -4.16 -17.84
N VAL A 9 7.69 -5.49 -17.70
CA VAL A 9 6.58 -6.25 -17.12
C VAL A 9 6.45 -5.95 -15.62
N TRP A 10 7.59 -5.88 -14.91
CA TRP A 10 7.61 -5.53 -13.48
C TRP A 10 7.06 -4.13 -13.24
N THR A 11 7.52 -3.16 -14.03
CA THR A 11 7.04 -1.77 -13.93
C THR A 11 5.54 -1.69 -14.25
N GLY A 12 5.07 -2.40 -15.27
CA GLY A 12 3.64 -2.43 -15.62
C GLY A 12 2.78 -2.95 -14.47
N ILE A 13 3.19 -4.06 -13.84
CA ILE A 13 2.46 -4.65 -12.70
C ILE A 13 2.49 -3.72 -11.50
N LEU A 14 3.63 -3.11 -11.20
CA LEU A 14 3.74 -2.13 -10.11
C LEU A 14 2.79 -0.94 -10.33
N VAL A 15 2.75 -0.39 -11.55
CA VAL A 15 1.85 0.71 -11.91
C VAL A 15 0.38 0.31 -11.75
N VAL A 16 0.00 -0.88 -12.23
CA VAL A 16 -1.37 -1.38 -12.09
C VAL A 16 -1.73 -1.58 -10.62
N ALA A 17 -0.82 -2.17 -9.82
CA ALA A 17 -1.04 -2.35 -8.39
C ALA A 17 -1.22 -1.02 -7.65
N ILE A 18 -0.37 -0.03 -7.93
CA ILE A 18 -0.48 1.32 -7.37
C ILE A 18 -1.83 1.93 -7.74
N PHE A 19 -2.25 1.80 -9.00
CA PHE A 19 -3.53 2.35 -9.48
C PHE A 19 -4.73 1.69 -8.79
N LEU A 20 -4.72 0.36 -8.65
CA LEU A 20 -5.79 -0.39 -7.98
C LEU A 20 -5.89 -0.03 -6.49
N ASP A 21 -4.75 0.07 -5.80
CA ASP A 21 -4.71 0.48 -4.40
C ASP A 21 -5.17 1.92 -4.22
N TRP A 22 -4.71 2.83 -5.08
CA TRP A 22 -5.14 4.23 -5.08
C TRP A 22 -6.65 4.34 -5.32
N LEU A 23 -7.19 3.61 -6.29
CA LEU A 23 -8.62 3.61 -6.62
C LEU A 23 -9.44 3.03 -5.45
N GLY A 24 -8.99 1.93 -4.85
CA GLY A 24 -9.63 1.34 -3.68
C GLY A 24 -9.68 2.31 -2.51
N ASN A 25 -8.56 2.96 -2.20
CA ASN A 25 -8.49 3.98 -1.15
C ASN A 25 -9.39 5.19 -1.44
N HIS A 26 -9.50 5.61 -2.71
CA HIS A 26 -10.38 6.71 -3.10
C HIS A 26 -11.85 6.45 -2.75
N PHE A 27 -12.29 5.19 -2.81
CA PHE A 27 -13.64 4.76 -2.42
C PHE A 27 -13.74 4.23 -0.98
N GLY A 28 -12.68 4.36 -0.17
CA GLY A 28 -12.64 3.84 1.21
C GLY A 28 -12.48 2.33 1.34
N ALA A 29 -12.22 1.62 0.24
CA ALA A 29 -12.01 0.17 0.20
C ALA A 29 -10.54 -0.21 0.48
N TRP A 30 -10.02 0.19 1.65
CA TRP A 30 -8.62 -0.01 2.07
C TRP A 30 -8.17 -1.48 2.10
N TYR A 31 -9.11 -2.42 2.26
CA TYR A 31 -8.85 -3.87 2.20
C TYR A 31 -8.37 -4.35 0.82
N ILE A 32 -8.59 -3.54 -0.24
CA ILE A 32 -8.09 -3.83 -1.59
C ILE A 32 -6.56 -3.96 -1.60
N THR A 33 -5.83 -3.24 -0.74
CA THR A 33 -4.37 -3.39 -0.62
C THR A 33 -3.94 -4.81 -0.26
N GLY A 34 -4.69 -5.48 0.62
CA GLY A 34 -4.45 -6.90 0.91
C GLY A 34 -4.74 -7.79 -0.29
N ILE A 35 -5.83 -7.54 -1.01
CA ILE A 35 -6.23 -8.31 -2.22
C ILE A 35 -5.19 -8.15 -3.33
N VAL A 36 -4.74 -6.92 -3.60
CA VAL A 36 -3.68 -6.63 -4.58
C VAL A 36 -2.39 -7.33 -4.18
N GLY A 37 -2.05 -7.33 -2.88
CA GLY A 37 -0.95 -8.14 -2.35
C GLY A 37 -1.11 -9.62 -2.69
N VAL A 38 -2.27 -10.23 -2.41
CA VAL A 38 -2.55 -11.63 -2.74
C VAL A 38 -2.36 -11.91 -4.22
N LEU A 39 -2.90 -11.05 -5.09
CA LEU A 39 -2.75 -11.19 -6.54
C LEU A 39 -1.28 -11.13 -6.96
N ILE A 40 -0.49 -10.20 -6.42
CA ILE A 40 0.97 -10.14 -6.68
C ILE A 40 1.64 -11.43 -6.21
N GLY A 41 1.32 -11.93 -5.02
CA GLY A 41 1.85 -13.18 -4.47
C GLY A 41 1.56 -14.40 -5.34
N LEU A 42 0.31 -14.52 -5.82
CA LEU A 42 -0.13 -15.59 -6.72
C LEU A 42 0.57 -15.51 -8.07
N LEU A 43 0.67 -14.33 -8.66
CA LEU A 43 1.19 -14.15 -10.02
C LEU A 43 2.73 -14.22 -10.11
N TYR A 44 3.47 -14.01 -9.02
CA TYR A 44 4.93 -13.94 -9.05
C TYR A 44 5.68 -14.98 -8.21
N GLU A 45 6.40 -15.89 -8.88
CA GLU A 45 7.19 -16.96 -8.27
C GLU A 45 8.58 -16.54 -7.75
N ARG A 46 9.08 -15.38 -8.17
CA ARG A 46 10.46 -14.94 -7.84
C ARG A 46 10.56 -14.30 -6.48
N ASN A 47 11.78 -14.10 -5.97
CA ASN A 47 12.14 -13.61 -4.62
C ASN A 47 11.64 -12.20 -4.22
N ARG A 48 10.65 -11.58 -4.89
CA ARG A 48 10.28 -10.18 -4.66
C ARG A 48 8.77 -9.83 -4.61
N PRO A 49 7.78 -10.74 -4.49
CA PRO A 49 6.36 -10.34 -4.43
C PRO A 49 6.09 -9.47 -3.19
N LEU A 50 6.71 -9.80 -2.05
CA LEU A 50 6.62 -9.03 -0.81
C LEU A 50 7.14 -7.59 -0.99
N LEU A 51 8.30 -7.43 -1.63
CA LEU A 51 8.88 -6.12 -1.89
C LEU A 51 7.99 -5.29 -2.83
N LEU A 52 7.49 -5.89 -3.90
CA LEU A 52 6.66 -5.18 -4.88
C LEU A 52 5.31 -4.79 -4.31
N SER A 53 4.67 -5.68 -3.57
CA SER A 53 3.40 -5.35 -2.92
C SER A 53 3.59 -4.29 -1.84
N GLY A 54 4.65 -4.38 -1.03
CA GLY A 54 4.98 -3.35 -0.05
C GLY A 54 5.24 -1.98 -0.69
N LEU A 55 6.02 -1.94 -1.78
CA LEU A 55 6.27 -0.70 -2.53
C LEU A 55 5.00 -0.16 -3.17
N ALA A 56 4.17 -1.00 -3.77
CA ALA A 56 2.90 -0.59 -4.35
C ALA A 56 1.99 0.06 -3.30
N ALA A 57 1.85 -0.57 -2.14
CA ALA A 57 1.04 -0.07 -1.04
C ALA A 57 1.55 1.27 -0.50
N ILE A 58 2.85 1.39 -0.23
CA ILE A 58 3.44 2.66 0.23
C ILE A 58 3.27 3.76 -0.81
N LEU A 59 3.51 3.47 -2.09
CA LEU A 59 3.41 4.48 -3.15
C LEU A 59 1.95 4.90 -3.40
N ALA A 60 0.99 3.98 -3.31
CA ALA A 60 -0.42 4.31 -3.46
C ALA A 60 -0.94 5.16 -2.30
N TRP A 61 -0.70 4.74 -1.06
CA TRP A 61 -1.16 5.45 0.13
C TRP A 61 -0.37 6.74 0.37
N GLY A 62 0.96 6.65 0.36
CA GLY A 62 1.86 7.79 0.54
C GLY A 62 1.77 8.80 -0.60
N GLY A 63 1.59 8.33 -1.85
CA GLY A 63 1.34 9.21 -2.98
C GLY A 63 0.02 9.98 -2.84
N ALA A 64 -1.06 9.32 -2.43
CA ALA A 64 -2.33 9.99 -2.17
C ALA A 64 -2.22 11.05 -1.05
N LEU A 65 -1.52 10.73 0.04
CA LEU A 65 -1.26 11.67 1.13
C LEU A 65 -0.41 12.86 0.67
N ALA A 66 0.65 12.60 -0.11
CA ALA A 66 1.52 13.65 -0.64
C ALA A 66 0.77 14.59 -1.60
N VAL A 67 -0.09 14.04 -2.47
CA VAL A 67 -0.92 14.85 -3.39
C VAL A 67 -1.88 15.74 -2.61
N GLN A 68 -2.59 15.18 -1.63
CA GLN A 68 -3.50 15.97 -0.80
C GLN A 68 -2.75 17.07 -0.02
N ALA A 69 -1.52 16.78 0.45
CA ALA A 69 -0.69 17.75 1.18
C ALA A 69 -0.22 18.88 0.26
N ALA A 70 0.15 18.54 -0.98
CA ALA A 70 0.51 19.52 -2.01
C ALA A 70 -0.68 20.39 -2.44
N MET A 71 -1.90 19.86 -2.41
CA MET A 71 -3.14 20.61 -2.69
C MET A 71 -3.62 21.44 -1.49
N HIS A 72 -2.77 21.70 -0.49
CA HIS A 72 -3.10 22.46 0.72
C HIS A 72 -4.28 21.92 1.53
N THR A 73 -4.59 20.63 1.40
CA THR A 73 -5.58 19.99 2.27
C THR A 73 -5.00 19.85 3.68
N PRO A 74 -5.73 20.21 4.75
CA PRO A 74 -5.20 20.17 6.12
C PRO A 74 -5.15 18.74 6.68
N ILE A 75 -4.46 17.81 6.00
CA ILE A 75 -4.37 16.39 6.39
C ILE A 75 -3.78 16.25 7.79
N LEU A 76 -2.73 17.00 8.10
CA LEU A 76 -2.12 16.95 9.43
C LEU A 76 -3.12 17.44 10.50
N GLY A 77 -3.95 18.43 10.18
CA GLY A 77 -5.04 18.88 11.04
C GLY A 77 -6.08 17.79 11.27
N ALA A 78 -6.50 17.09 10.22
CA ALA A 78 -7.41 15.94 10.33
C ALA A 78 -6.78 14.80 11.16
N ALA A 79 -5.50 14.51 10.96
CA ALA A 79 -4.77 13.52 11.75
C ALA A 79 -4.67 13.93 13.22
N ASN A 80 -4.41 15.21 13.52
CA ASN A 80 -4.38 15.73 14.88
C ASN A 80 -5.74 15.56 15.59
N VAL A 81 -6.85 15.82 14.90
CA VAL A 81 -8.20 15.58 15.43
C VAL A 81 -8.41 14.10 15.76
N VAL A 82 -7.99 13.19 14.87
CA VAL A 82 -8.03 11.75 15.15
C VAL A 82 -7.16 11.41 16.37
N GLY A 83 -5.99 12.04 16.49
CA GLY A 83 -5.08 11.89 17.63
C GLY A 83 -5.69 12.28 18.97
N ASP A 84 -6.47 13.37 19.00
CA ASP A 84 -7.23 13.76 20.19
C ASP A 84 -8.33 12.74 20.53
N VAL A 85 -9.08 12.28 19.52
CA VAL A 85 -10.17 11.31 19.73
C VAL A 85 -9.68 9.99 20.31
N ILE A 86 -8.50 9.52 19.87
CA ILE A 86 -7.91 8.26 20.38
C ILE A 86 -7.02 8.47 21.62
N GLY A 87 -6.95 9.69 22.15
CA GLY A 87 -6.28 10.00 23.43
C GLY A 87 -4.75 10.06 23.37
N ILE A 88 -4.15 10.22 22.19
CA ILE A 88 -2.67 10.34 22.04
C ILE A 88 -2.20 11.80 21.91
N GLY A 89 -3.12 12.75 21.74
CA GLY A 89 -2.87 14.19 21.69
C GLY A 89 -2.73 14.79 20.28
N SER A 90 -3.13 16.06 20.16
CA SER A 90 -3.19 16.85 18.91
C SER A 90 -1.84 17.21 18.29
N ASP A 91 -0.72 16.96 18.96
CA ASP A 91 0.61 17.19 18.39
C ASP A 91 1.18 15.94 17.69
N LYS A 92 0.44 14.83 17.71
CA LYS A 92 0.90 13.52 17.20
C LYS A 92 0.37 13.12 15.82
N GLY A 93 -0.17 14.05 15.02
CA GLY A 93 -0.67 13.72 13.67
C GLY A 93 0.35 13.05 12.75
N SER A 94 1.64 13.38 12.88
CA SER A 94 2.71 12.71 12.14
C SER A 94 2.86 11.23 12.49
N TYR A 95 2.57 10.85 13.75
CA TYR A 95 2.54 9.45 14.19
C TYR A 95 1.40 8.69 13.52
N ILE A 96 0.23 9.31 13.39
CA ILE A 96 -0.92 8.70 12.69
C ILE A 96 -0.61 8.47 11.22
N LEU A 97 0.04 9.43 10.55
CA LEU A 97 0.48 9.25 9.16
C LEU A 97 1.50 8.12 9.03
N PHE A 98 2.46 8.04 9.97
CA PHE A 98 3.43 6.94 9.99
C PHE A 98 2.74 5.58 10.17
N VAL A 99 1.84 5.46 11.14
CA VAL A 99 1.07 4.23 11.37
C VAL A 99 0.24 3.87 10.13
N THR A 100 -0.36 4.86 9.47
CA THR A 100 -1.14 4.67 8.24
C THR A 100 -0.28 4.02 7.14
N LEU A 101 0.92 4.54 6.90
CA LEU A 101 1.85 3.98 5.91
C LEU A 101 2.36 2.59 6.31
N LEU A 102 2.60 2.37 7.60
CA LEU A 102 2.99 1.07 8.13
C LEU A 102 1.86 0.04 7.95
N THR A 103 0.60 0.42 8.20
CA THR A 103 -0.56 -0.44 7.95
C THR A 103 -0.67 -0.80 6.47
N ALA A 104 -0.52 0.17 5.56
CA ALA A 104 -0.51 -0.08 4.13
C ALA A 104 0.57 -1.10 3.73
N LEU A 105 1.81 -0.88 4.19
CA LEU A 105 2.93 -1.77 3.95
C LEU A 105 2.65 -3.20 4.44
N LEU A 106 2.15 -3.34 5.67
CA LEU A 106 1.84 -4.64 6.26
C LEU A 106 0.71 -5.34 5.53
N LEU A 107 -0.35 -4.62 5.13
CA LEU A 107 -1.45 -5.19 4.34
C LEU A 107 -0.94 -5.76 3.00
N GLY A 108 -0.11 -5.00 2.29
CA GLY A 108 0.49 -5.47 1.05
C GLY A 108 1.37 -6.70 1.26
N ILE A 109 2.31 -6.63 2.22
CA ILE A 109 3.21 -7.74 2.56
C ILE A 109 2.44 -9.01 2.95
N VAL A 110 1.46 -8.89 3.86
CA VAL A 110 0.67 -10.04 4.32
C VAL A 110 -0.16 -10.62 3.18
N GLY A 111 -0.77 -9.77 2.35
CA GLY A 111 -1.46 -10.22 1.16
C GLY A 111 -0.53 -11.02 0.24
N ALA A 112 0.65 -10.47 -0.09
CA ALA A 112 1.63 -11.14 -0.94
C ALA A 112 2.12 -12.46 -0.35
N TRP A 113 2.36 -12.51 0.96
CA TRP A 113 2.71 -13.73 1.66
C TRP A 113 1.60 -14.79 1.55
N LEU A 114 0.35 -14.40 1.76
CA LEU A 114 -0.79 -15.30 1.63
C LEU A 114 -0.94 -15.83 0.20
N GLY A 115 -0.84 -14.95 -0.80
CA GLY A 115 -0.90 -15.35 -2.21
C GLY A 115 0.25 -16.30 -2.59
N GLU A 116 1.46 -16.04 -2.08
CA GLU A 116 2.60 -16.94 -2.29
C GLU A 116 2.38 -18.30 -1.61
N ALA A 117 1.81 -18.33 -0.41
CA ALA A 117 1.48 -19.56 0.31
C ALA A 117 0.42 -20.38 -0.44
N VAL A 118 -0.65 -19.75 -0.90
CA VAL A 118 -1.75 -20.41 -1.64
C VAL A 118 -1.24 -21.04 -2.94
N ARG A 119 -0.36 -20.37 -3.67
CA ARG A 119 0.21 -20.95 -4.90
C ARG A 119 1.02 -22.24 -4.65
N LYS A 120 1.63 -22.38 -3.46
CA LYS A 120 2.48 -23.53 -3.12
C LYS A 120 1.68 -24.77 -2.67
N ILE A 121 0.36 -24.64 -2.51
CA ILE A 121 -0.57 -25.74 -2.20
C ILE A 121 -0.96 -26.43 -3.51
#